data_AF-A0A7C8ZUJ2-F1
#
_entry.id   AF-A0A7C8ZUJ2-F1
#
_cell.length_a   1.000
_cell.length_b   1.000
_cell.length_c   1.000
_cell.angle_alpha   90.00
_cell.angle_beta   90.00
_cell.angle_gamma   90.00
#
_symmetry.space_group_name_H-M   'P 1'
#
loop_
_entity.id
_entity.type
_entity.pdbx_description
1 polymer ?
#
loop_
_entity_poly.entity_id
_entity_poly.type
_entity_poly.pdbx_seq_one_letter_code
_entity_poly.pdbx_strand_id
1 'polypeptide(L)'
;PLWHHLTAKSIKRSGNQILIMKMPAIHVLFCIICFLATFMSSSHAWTCRYEIDIETGSRQNAGTKAKVMLKLCDFNGTCPVNVDDLKKYGTRGSNYNYFQQSNTDRFAIEVNDPCVETCKMILSHDNNGDDPSWYVEVVQVRALEPEGEYFSEDFEVHRWLSTTKSPRTLKVVKDKCGGEVMVDATNSLLASILLKRYGIA
;
A
#
# COMPACT_ATOMS: atom_id res chain seq x y z
N PRO A 1 15.83 22.02 -50.80
CA PRO A 1 15.39 23.34 -50.27
C PRO A 1 15.29 23.27 -48.73
N LEU A 2 16.15 23.84 -47.90
CA LEU A 2 16.93 25.06 -48.02
C LEU A 2 17.97 24.98 -46.88
N TRP A 3 19.05 24.23 -47.07
CA TRP A 3 20.20 24.24 -46.15
C TRP A 3 21.30 25.00 -46.86
N HIS A 4 21.59 26.24 -46.47
CA HIS A 4 22.90 26.89 -46.57
C HIS A 4 22.84 28.29 -45.94
N HIS A 5 23.98 28.71 -45.38
CA HIS A 5 24.31 30.04 -44.83
C HIS A 5 23.97 30.34 -43.37
N LEU A 6 24.70 29.68 -42.46
CA LEU A 6 25.19 30.37 -41.26
C LEU A 6 26.43 31.19 -41.67
N THR A 7 26.29 32.51 -41.76
CA THR A 7 27.45 33.40 -41.87
C THR A 7 27.95 33.75 -40.48
N ALA A 8 28.97 33.01 -40.01
CA ALA A 8 29.72 33.40 -38.83
C ALA A 8 30.54 34.66 -39.16
N LYS A 9 30.07 35.82 -38.69
CA LYS A 9 30.81 37.08 -38.79
C LYS A 9 31.94 37.08 -37.74
N SER A 10 33.17 36.80 -38.18
CA SER A 10 34.37 36.90 -37.36
C SER A 10 34.59 38.35 -36.90
N ILE A 11 34.45 38.61 -35.60
CA ILE A 11 34.82 39.87 -34.98
C ILE A 11 36.10 39.61 -34.19
N LYS A 12 37.25 40.05 -34.73
CA LYS A 12 38.51 40.12 -33.98
C LYS A 12 38.39 41.23 -32.95
N ARG A 13 38.38 40.90 -31.65
CA ARG A 13 38.64 41.87 -30.57
C ARG A 13 39.57 41.26 -29.52
N SER A 14 40.66 41.97 -29.30
CA SER A 14 41.57 41.86 -28.16
C SER A 14 40.82 41.93 -26.83
N GLY A 15 41.27 41.15 -25.84
CA GLY A 15 40.85 41.21 -24.44
C GLY A 15 39.81 40.16 -24.07
N ASN A 16 40.15 39.31 -23.08
CA ASN A 16 39.35 38.26 -22.45
C ASN A 16 37.83 38.40 -22.69
N GLN A 17 37.35 37.79 -23.77
CA GLN A 17 35.93 37.64 -24.02
C GLN A 17 35.48 36.42 -23.23
N ILE A 18 34.87 36.67 -22.07
CA ILE A 18 33.96 35.70 -21.46
C ILE A 18 32.89 35.46 -22.52
N LEU A 19 32.91 34.27 -23.14
CA LEU A 19 31.88 33.81 -24.07
C LEU A 19 30.55 33.72 -23.33
N ILE A 20 29.83 34.83 -23.23
CA ILE A 20 28.42 34.81 -22.83
C ILE A 20 27.68 34.22 -24.02
N MET A 21 27.50 32.90 -24.00
CA MET A 21 26.60 32.21 -24.92
C MET A 21 25.21 32.85 -24.77
N LYS A 22 24.85 33.72 -25.71
CA LYS A 22 23.50 34.30 -25.79
C LYS A 22 22.54 33.20 -26.20
N MET A 23 22.06 32.42 -25.24
CA MET A 23 20.91 31.55 -25.46
C MET A 23 19.71 32.43 -25.80
N PRO A 24 19.03 32.23 -26.94
CA PRO A 24 17.86 33.03 -27.27
C PRO A 24 16.80 32.80 -26.19
N ALA A 25 16.10 33.88 -25.80
CA ALA A 25 15.12 33.87 -24.71
C ALA A 25 14.06 32.75 -24.84
N ILE A 26 13.81 32.28 -26.07
CA ILE A 26 12.93 31.14 -26.39
C ILE A 26 13.44 29.83 -25.77
N HIS A 27 14.75 29.54 -25.80
CA HIS A 27 15.30 28.33 -25.18
C HIS A 27 15.23 28.41 -23.65
N VAL A 28 15.45 29.60 -23.07
CA VAL A 28 15.31 29.82 -21.62
C VAL A 28 13.85 29.64 -21.19
N LEU A 29 12.91 30.21 -21.93
CA LEU A 29 11.47 30.06 -21.67
C LEU A 29 11.01 28.61 -21.85
N PHE A 30 11.52 27.91 -22.87
CA PHE A 30 11.26 26.48 -23.05
C PHE A 30 11.81 25.65 -21.88
N CYS A 31 13.03 25.94 -21.41
CA CYS A 31 13.59 25.29 -20.22
C CYS A 31 12.77 25.58 -18.96
N ILE A 32 12.28 26.80 -18.76
CA ILE A 32 11.41 27.16 -17.62
C ILE A 32 10.06 26.44 -17.72
N ILE A 33 9.43 26.41 -18.91
CA ILE A 33 8.17 25.69 -19.13
C ILE A 33 8.37 24.19 -18.92
N CYS A 34 9.45 23.60 -19.43
CA CYS A 34 9.80 22.20 -19.18
C CYS A 34 10.05 21.94 -17.71
N PHE A 35 10.77 22.81 -17.00
CA PHE A 35 11.04 22.67 -15.57
C PHE A 35 9.75 22.77 -14.73
N LEU A 36 8.86 23.70 -15.06
CA LEU A 36 7.55 23.84 -14.43
C LEU A 36 6.63 22.65 -14.76
N ALA A 37 6.64 22.16 -16.00
CA ALA A 37 5.89 20.97 -16.40
C ALA A 37 6.40 19.71 -15.69
N THR A 38 7.72 19.54 -15.54
CA THR A 38 8.29 18.43 -14.76
C THR A 38 8.03 18.57 -13.27
N PHE A 39 8.02 19.80 -12.74
CA PHE A 39 7.75 20.06 -11.33
C PHE A 39 6.27 19.76 -10.99
N MET A 40 5.34 20.12 -11.89
CA MET A 40 3.91 19.78 -11.76
C MET A 40 3.66 18.27 -11.90
N SER A 41 4.48 17.54 -12.66
CA SER A 41 4.39 16.08 -12.79
C SER A 41 4.93 15.30 -11.58
N SER A 42 5.48 15.97 -10.56
CA SER A 42 6.09 15.32 -9.39
C SER A 42 5.16 15.13 -8.18
N SER A 43 3.86 15.37 -8.32
CA SER A 43 2.89 14.88 -7.33
C SER A 43 2.81 13.35 -7.43
N HIS A 44 3.77 12.65 -6.83
CA HIS A 44 3.63 11.23 -6.51
C HIS A 44 2.43 11.14 -5.57
N ALA A 45 1.26 10.79 -6.12
CA ALA A 45 0.17 10.30 -5.32
C ALA A 45 0.65 8.99 -4.73
N TRP A 46 0.99 9.00 -3.45
CA TRP A 46 1.31 7.78 -2.72
C TRP A 46 0.06 6.90 -2.77
N THR A 47 0.21 5.71 -3.34
CA THR A 47 -0.85 4.69 -3.36
C THR A 47 -0.31 3.45 -2.68
N CYS A 48 -1.00 3.02 -1.64
CA CYS A 48 -0.71 1.77 -0.96
C CYS A 48 -1.76 0.74 -1.30
N ARG A 49 -1.32 -0.46 -1.67
CA ARG A 49 -2.22 -1.58 -1.96
C ARG A 49 -2.12 -2.63 -0.88
N TYR A 50 -3.21 -2.81 -0.14
CA TYR A 50 -3.37 -3.90 0.82
C TYR A 50 -3.95 -5.13 0.10
N GLU A 51 -3.18 -6.21 0.03
CA GLU A 51 -3.66 -7.55 -0.31
C GLU A 51 -4.05 -8.30 0.96
N ILE A 52 -5.25 -8.87 0.97
CA ILE A 52 -5.78 -9.62 2.11
C ILE A 52 -6.15 -11.02 1.63
N ASP A 53 -5.56 -12.04 2.23
CA ASP A 53 -5.90 -13.44 2.02
C ASP A 53 -6.60 -13.97 3.28
N ILE A 54 -7.85 -14.42 3.13
CA ILE A 54 -8.62 -14.99 4.23
C ILE A 54 -8.83 -16.47 4.00
N GLU A 55 -8.31 -17.29 4.92
CA GLU A 55 -8.54 -18.73 4.92
C GLU A 55 -9.75 -19.08 5.77
N THR A 56 -10.77 -19.62 5.11
CA THR A 56 -11.93 -20.20 5.80
C THR A 56 -11.64 -21.66 6.12
N GLY A 57 -11.84 -22.05 7.37
CA GLY A 57 -11.40 -23.36 7.86
C GLY A 57 -12.15 -24.54 7.27
N SER A 58 -11.61 -25.72 7.56
CA SER A 58 -12.09 -26.99 6.99
C SER A 58 -13.22 -27.66 7.77
N ARG A 59 -13.65 -27.06 8.89
CA ARG A 59 -14.75 -27.59 9.72
C ARG A 59 -16.07 -27.61 8.94
N GLN A 60 -16.93 -28.59 9.24
CA GLN A 60 -18.24 -28.69 8.60
C GLN A 60 -19.05 -27.40 8.76
N ASN A 61 -19.57 -26.89 7.64
CA ASN A 61 -20.32 -25.64 7.56
C ASN A 61 -19.52 -24.47 8.16
N ALA A 62 -18.25 -24.37 7.76
CA ALA A 62 -17.36 -23.27 8.13
C ALA A 62 -17.54 -22.02 7.28
N GLY A 63 -18.18 -22.12 6.10
CA GLY A 63 -18.37 -20.98 5.21
C GLY A 63 -19.54 -20.07 5.62
N THR A 64 -19.57 -18.85 5.09
CA THR A 64 -20.63 -17.87 5.36
C THR A 64 -21.09 -17.17 4.10
N LYS A 65 -22.36 -16.74 4.10
CA LYS A 65 -22.93 -15.81 3.09
C LYS A 65 -23.19 -14.42 3.67
N ALA A 66 -22.85 -14.20 4.94
CA ALA A 66 -23.00 -12.92 5.60
C ALA A 66 -22.07 -11.87 4.96
N LYS A 67 -22.43 -10.60 5.13
CA LYS A 67 -21.55 -9.50 4.72
C LYS A 67 -20.39 -9.41 5.69
N VAL A 68 -19.16 -9.43 5.16
CA VAL A 68 -17.92 -9.39 5.96
C VAL A 68 -17.36 -7.97 5.95
N MET A 69 -17.07 -7.45 7.13
CA MET A 69 -16.42 -6.17 7.37
C MET A 69 -15.01 -6.39 7.90
N LEU A 70 -14.07 -5.58 7.42
CA LEU A 70 -12.66 -5.63 7.83
C LEU A 70 -12.16 -4.22 8.14
N LYS A 71 -11.43 -4.09 9.23
CA LYS A 71 -10.70 -2.89 9.59
C LYS A 71 -9.29 -3.25 10.01
N LEU A 72 -8.29 -2.57 9.44
CA LEU A 72 -6.88 -2.71 9.78
C LEU A 72 -6.37 -1.39 10.32
N CYS A 73 -5.64 -1.42 11.44
CA CYS A 73 -5.14 -0.24 12.12
C CYS A 73 -3.66 -0.36 12.48
N ASP A 74 -2.98 0.79 12.50
CA ASP A 74 -1.60 0.95 12.94
C ASP A 74 -1.52 1.09 14.48
N PHE A 75 -0.29 1.25 14.99
CA PHE A 75 -0.05 1.39 16.43
C PHE A 75 -0.58 2.70 17.02
N ASN A 76 -0.80 3.73 16.20
CA ASN A 76 -1.39 5.00 16.60
C ASN A 76 -2.93 4.93 16.64
N GLY A 77 -3.52 3.83 16.20
CA GLY A 77 -4.97 3.66 16.09
C GLY A 77 -5.57 4.27 14.82
N THR A 78 -4.75 4.74 13.87
CA THR A 78 -5.15 5.12 12.53
C THR A 78 -5.48 3.86 11.74
N CYS A 79 -6.58 3.88 11.00
CA CYS A 79 -7.05 2.69 10.30
C CYS A 79 -7.15 2.93 8.80
N PRO A 80 -6.06 2.70 8.03
CA PRO A 80 -6.02 2.95 6.58
C PRO A 80 -7.04 2.10 5.82
N VAL A 81 -7.39 0.92 6.34
CA VAL A 81 -8.42 0.05 5.78
C VAL A 81 -9.60 0.01 6.75
N ASN A 82 -10.77 0.40 6.25
CA ASN A 82 -12.05 0.26 6.94
C ASN A 82 -13.16 0.02 5.90
N VAL A 83 -13.50 -1.25 5.68
CA VAL A 83 -14.44 -1.67 4.64
C VAL A 83 -15.68 -2.34 5.23
N ASP A 84 -16.84 -1.87 4.81
CA ASP A 84 -18.15 -2.37 5.26
C ASP A 84 -18.65 -3.58 4.46
N ASP A 85 -17.99 -3.91 3.35
CA ASP A 85 -18.31 -5.08 2.52
C ASP A 85 -17.07 -5.52 1.74
N LEU A 86 -16.35 -6.49 2.29
CA LEU A 86 -15.08 -6.97 1.74
C LEU A 86 -15.27 -7.61 0.34
N LYS A 87 -16.47 -8.12 0.03
CA LYS A 87 -16.79 -8.74 -1.27
C LYS A 87 -16.56 -7.79 -2.45
N LYS A 88 -16.73 -6.47 -2.24
CA LYS A 88 -16.51 -5.44 -3.26
C LYS A 88 -15.06 -5.34 -3.73
N TYR A 89 -14.13 -5.79 -2.90
CA TYR A 89 -12.68 -5.74 -3.12
C TYR A 89 -12.11 -7.11 -3.53
N GLY A 90 -12.98 -8.09 -3.79
CA GLY A 90 -12.60 -9.45 -4.12
C GLY A 90 -12.02 -9.58 -5.54
N THR A 91 -10.90 -10.28 -5.66
CA THR A 91 -10.17 -10.45 -6.92
C THR A 91 -10.89 -11.29 -7.97
N ARG A 92 -11.94 -12.04 -7.59
CA ARG A 92 -12.79 -12.85 -8.48
C ARG A 92 -14.09 -12.13 -8.87
N GLY A 93 -14.23 -10.86 -8.51
CA GLY A 93 -15.42 -10.03 -8.78
C GLY A 93 -16.56 -10.21 -7.77
N SER A 94 -17.54 -9.30 -7.80
CA SER A 94 -18.61 -9.19 -6.79
C SER A 94 -19.64 -10.32 -6.81
N ASN A 95 -19.71 -11.11 -7.88
CA ASN A 95 -20.64 -12.23 -8.02
C ASN A 95 -20.05 -13.55 -7.53
N TYR A 96 -18.75 -13.59 -7.26
CA TYR A 96 -18.10 -14.79 -6.74
C TYR A 96 -18.58 -15.08 -5.30
N ASN A 97 -18.67 -16.37 -4.97
CA ASN A 97 -19.09 -16.82 -3.65
C ASN A 97 -17.85 -17.01 -2.77
N TYR A 98 -17.44 -15.93 -2.09
CA TYR A 98 -16.31 -15.93 -1.16
C TYR A 98 -16.67 -16.61 0.17
N PHE A 99 -15.66 -16.82 1.02
CA PHE A 99 -15.75 -17.31 2.39
C PHE A 99 -16.37 -18.71 2.49
N GLN A 100 -16.00 -19.60 1.55
CA GLN A 100 -16.48 -20.99 1.52
C GLN A 100 -15.55 -21.91 2.33
N GLN A 101 -16.11 -22.98 2.90
CA GLN A 101 -15.35 -23.97 3.66
C GLN A 101 -14.12 -24.46 2.87
N SER A 102 -12.97 -24.52 3.54
CA SER A 102 -11.69 -24.95 2.97
C SER A 102 -11.20 -24.13 1.76
N ASN A 103 -11.61 -22.86 1.66
CA ASN A 103 -11.18 -21.96 0.60
C ASN A 103 -10.40 -20.76 1.15
N THR A 104 -9.42 -20.32 0.36
CA THR A 104 -8.69 -19.06 0.59
C THR A 104 -9.17 -18.03 -0.42
N ASP A 105 -9.61 -16.89 0.08
CA ASP A 105 -10.17 -15.81 -0.70
C ASP A 105 -9.30 -14.56 -0.64
N ARG A 106 -8.99 -13.99 -1.81
CA ARG A 106 -8.09 -12.84 -1.97
C ARG A 106 -8.82 -11.55 -2.29
N PHE A 107 -8.46 -10.49 -1.57
CA PHE A 107 -8.99 -9.14 -1.71
C PHE A 107 -7.84 -8.14 -1.93
N ALA A 108 -8.10 -7.07 -2.68
CA ALA A 108 -7.15 -5.99 -2.92
C ALA A 108 -7.81 -4.64 -2.67
N ILE A 109 -7.24 -3.84 -1.78
CA ILE A 109 -7.76 -2.54 -1.35
C ILE A 109 -6.66 -1.49 -1.59
N GLU A 110 -6.95 -0.51 -2.42
CA GLU A 110 -6.05 0.63 -2.68
C GLU A 110 -6.43 1.80 -1.79
N VAL A 111 -5.42 2.44 -1.19
CA VAL A 111 -5.54 3.62 -0.34
C VAL A 111 -4.63 4.71 -0.92
N ASN A 112 -5.14 5.94 -1.03
CA ASN A 112 -4.41 7.08 -1.58
C ASN A 112 -3.52 7.77 -0.52
N ASP A 113 -2.80 6.97 0.25
CA ASP A 113 -1.88 7.39 1.30
C ASP A 113 -0.64 6.46 1.26
N PRO A 114 0.50 6.87 1.84
CA PRO A 114 1.65 5.99 2.02
C PRO A 114 1.28 4.72 2.77
N CYS A 115 2.00 3.61 2.50
CA CYS A 115 1.77 2.40 3.25
C CYS A 115 2.13 2.60 4.74
N VAL A 116 1.29 2.05 5.61
CA VAL A 116 1.54 2.01 7.05
C VAL A 116 1.40 0.58 7.55
N GLU A 117 2.32 0.18 8.44
CA GLU A 117 2.28 -1.12 9.09
C GLU A 117 1.04 -1.24 9.98
N THR A 118 0.17 -2.21 9.66
CA THR A 118 -1.04 -2.44 10.45
C THR A 118 -0.82 -3.61 11.40
N CYS A 119 -0.87 -3.32 12.70
CA CYS A 119 -0.67 -4.29 13.77
C CYS A 119 -1.98 -4.73 14.43
N LYS A 120 -3.12 -4.15 14.04
CA LYS A 120 -4.43 -4.51 14.59
C LYS A 120 -5.44 -4.81 13.49
N MET A 121 -6.06 -5.98 13.58
CA MET A 121 -7.15 -6.40 12.71
C MET A 121 -8.45 -6.50 13.50
N ILE A 122 -9.52 -5.99 12.90
CA ILE A 122 -10.89 -6.21 13.33
C ILE A 122 -11.65 -6.83 12.16
N LEU A 123 -12.07 -8.08 12.33
CA LEU A 123 -12.84 -8.83 11.35
C LEU A 123 -14.21 -9.14 11.94
N SER A 124 -15.28 -8.87 11.19
CA SER A 124 -16.65 -9.11 11.65
C SER A 124 -17.60 -9.38 10.50
N HIS A 125 -18.82 -9.84 10.81
CA HIS A 125 -19.87 -9.99 9.82
C HIS A 125 -21.24 -9.58 10.38
N ASP A 126 -22.20 -9.33 9.49
CA ASP A 126 -23.54 -8.84 9.84
C ASP A 126 -24.54 -9.91 10.29
N ASN A 127 -24.12 -11.19 10.31
CA ASN A 127 -24.94 -12.35 10.67
C ASN A 127 -26.20 -12.56 9.81
N ASN A 128 -26.28 -11.94 8.63
CA ASN A 128 -27.39 -12.12 7.70
C ASN A 128 -27.15 -13.30 6.74
N GLY A 129 -28.22 -13.72 6.07
CA GLY A 129 -28.21 -14.83 5.12
C GLY A 129 -28.32 -16.21 5.76
N ASP A 130 -28.38 -17.23 4.91
CA ASP A 130 -28.42 -18.63 5.36
C ASP A 130 -27.04 -19.03 5.88
N ASP A 131 -27.02 -19.77 6.99
CA ASP A 131 -25.80 -20.25 7.65
C ASP A 131 -24.74 -19.15 7.87
N PRO A 132 -25.04 -18.13 8.69
CA PRO A 132 -24.13 -17.00 8.88
C PRO A 132 -22.87 -17.35 9.68
N SER A 133 -22.81 -18.56 10.27
CA SER A 133 -21.68 -19.00 11.10
C SER A 133 -20.44 -19.21 10.25
N TRP A 134 -19.35 -18.56 10.61
CA TRP A 134 -18.11 -18.59 9.86
C TRP A 134 -16.97 -19.10 10.73
N TYR A 135 -16.15 -20.03 10.25
CA TYR A 135 -14.92 -20.42 10.94
C TYR A 135 -13.72 -19.92 10.14
N VAL A 136 -12.94 -19.05 10.77
CA VAL A 136 -11.77 -18.41 10.14
C VAL A 136 -10.51 -19.04 10.73
N GLU A 137 -9.59 -19.47 9.86
CA GLU A 137 -8.28 -19.97 10.28
C GLU A 137 -7.33 -18.80 10.49
N VAL A 138 -7.02 -18.08 9.41
CA VAL A 138 -6.04 -17.00 9.39
C VAL A 138 -6.46 -15.90 8.40
N VAL A 139 -6.03 -14.67 8.69
CA VAL A 139 -6.07 -13.55 7.75
C VAL A 139 -4.66 -13.05 7.55
N GLN A 140 -4.12 -13.21 6.35
CA GLN A 140 -2.84 -12.68 5.95
C GLN A 140 -3.03 -11.31 5.29
N VAL A 141 -2.27 -10.32 5.72
CA VAL A 141 -2.29 -8.95 5.22
C VAL A 141 -0.92 -8.61 4.66
N ARG A 142 -0.86 -8.17 3.41
CA ARG A 142 0.35 -7.68 2.75
C ARG A 142 0.09 -6.26 2.25
N ALA A 143 0.93 -5.30 2.61
CA ALA A 143 0.89 -3.96 2.01
C ALA A 143 2.00 -3.82 0.99
N LEU A 144 1.67 -3.24 -0.15
CA LEU A 144 2.55 -3.14 -1.31
C LEU A 144 2.64 -1.69 -1.76
N GLU A 145 3.88 -1.23 -1.89
CA GLU A 145 4.25 0.02 -2.56
C GLU A 145 4.62 -0.27 -4.03
N PRO A 146 4.73 0.75 -4.90
CA PRO A 146 5.17 0.56 -6.29
C PRO A 146 6.49 -0.21 -6.42
N GLU A 147 7.38 -0.06 -5.44
CA GLU A 147 8.71 -0.69 -5.40
C GLU A 147 8.70 -2.14 -4.90
N GLY A 148 7.60 -2.61 -4.28
CA GLY A 148 7.48 -3.98 -3.78
C GLY A 148 6.67 -4.12 -2.49
N GLU A 149 6.87 -5.25 -1.81
CA GLU A 149 6.23 -5.50 -0.51
C GLU A 149 6.82 -4.60 0.58
N TYR A 150 5.94 -3.89 1.27
CA TYR A 150 6.28 -2.97 2.35
C TYR A 150 6.18 -3.66 3.71
N PHE A 151 5.09 -4.39 3.98
CA PHE A 151 5.01 -5.31 5.14
C PHE A 151 4.08 -6.49 4.85
N SER A 152 4.22 -7.54 5.66
CA SER A 152 3.37 -8.73 5.66
C SER A 152 3.11 -9.17 7.10
N GLU A 153 1.86 -9.44 7.46
CA GLU A 153 1.44 -9.83 8.81
C GLU A 153 0.32 -10.87 8.76
N ASP A 154 0.46 -11.92 9.58
CA ASP A 154 -0.52 -13.01 9.68
C ASP A 154 -1.33 -12.90 10.99
N PHE A 155 -2.63 -12.68 10.89
CA PHE A 155 -3.55 -12.69 12.02
C PHE A 155 -4.21 -14.06 12.17
N GLU A 156 -3.61 -14.95 12.98
CA GLU A 156 -4.21 -16.23 13.35
C GLU A 156 -5.54 -16.02 14.09
N VAL A 157 -6.63 -16.61 13.62
CA VAL A 157 -7.99 -16.46 14.19
C VAL A 157 -8.44 -17.75 14.88
N HIS A 158 -8.42 -18.88 14.16
CA HIS A 158 -8.79 -20.24 14.59
C HIS A 158 -10.05 -20.34 15.47
N ARG A 159 -11.13 -19.66 15.08
CA ARG A 159 -12.39 -19.67 15.85
C ARG A 159 -13.62 -19.39 15.01
N TRP A 160 -14.78 -19.74 15.59
CA TRP A 160 -16.08 -19.35 15.05
C TRP A 160 -16.36 -17.86 15.26
N LEU A 161 -16.84 -17.23 14.20
CA LEU A 161 -17.61 -16.00 14.22
C LEU A 161 -19.08 -16.41 13.98
N SER A 162 -19.88 -16.46 15.04
CA SER A 162 -21.21 -17.06 15.03
C SER A 162 -22.00 -16.59 16.25
N THR A 163 -23.33 -16.61 16.18
CA THR A 163 -24.21 -16.46 17.35
C THR A 163 -24.48 -17.79 18.07
N THR A 164 -24.37 -18.92 17.36
CA THR A 164 -24.78 -20.24 17.85
C THR A 164 -23.60 -21.10 18.30
N LYS A 165 -22.45 -20.98 17.61
CA LYS A 165 -21.22 -21.73 17.92
C LYS A 165 -20.33 -20.95 18.88
N SER A 166 -19.74 -21.63 19.87
CA SER A 166 -18.80 -21.01 20.81
C SER A 166 -17.64 -20.37 20.04
N PRO A 167 -17.26 -19.12 20.34
CA PRO A 167 -17.59 -18.34 21.56
C PRO A 167 -18.80 -17.38 21.44
N ARG A 168 -19.67 -17.55 20.44
CA ARG A 168 -20.89 -16.75 20.22
C ARG A 168 -20.63 -15.26 19.99
N THR A 169 -19.60 -14.96 19.22
CA THR A 169 -19.22 -13.59 18.82
C THR A 169 -19.22 -13.47 17.31
N LEU A 170 -19.68 -12.36 16.76
CA LEU A 170 -19.66 -12.09 15.29
C LEU A 170 -18.43 -11.29 14.85
N LYS A 171 -17.55 -11.00 15.79
CA LYS A 171 -16.40 -10.13 15.64
C LYS A 171 -15.20 -10.76 16.34
N VAL A 172 -14.04 -10.66 15.71
CA VAL A 172 -12.75 -10.93 16.32
C VAL A 172 -11.88 -9.69 16.20
N VAL A 173 -11.11 -9.42 17.25
CA VAL A 173 -10.07 -8.40 17.27
C VAL A 173 -8.75 -9.09 17.55
N LYS A 174 -7.76 -8.85 16.71
CA LYS A 174 -6.37 -9.27 16.91
C LYS A 174 -5.54 -8.01 16.99
N ASP A 175 -4.92 -7.77 18.14
CA ASP A 175 -4.16 -6.57 18.43
C ASP A 175 -2.72 -6.99 18.76
N LYS A 176 -1.81 -6.70 17.84
CA LYS A 176 -0.37 -6.99 17.94
C LYS A 176 0.45 -5.70 18.08
N CYS A 177 -0.19 -4.54 18.26
CA CYS A 177 0.48 -3.24 18.27
C CYS A 177 1.46 -3.02 19.44
N GLY A 178 1.45 -3.92 20.44
CA GLY A 178 2.39 -3.92 21.56
C GLY A 178 3.31 -5.14 21.61
N GLY A 179 3.36 -5.97 20.54
CA GLY A 179 4.35 -7.04 20.45
C GLY A 179 5.75 -6.46 20.38
N GLU A 180 6.73 -7.11 21.01
CA GLU A 180 8.14 -6.77 20.84
C GLU A 180 8.42 -6.60 19.36
N VAL A 181 8.70 -5.36 18.96
CA VAL A 181 9.47 -5.10 17.76
C VAL A 181 10.74 -5.91 17.95
N MET A 182 10.79 -7.12 17.38
CA MET A 182 12.04 -7.78 17.09
C MET A 182 12.75 -6.76 16.21
N VAL A 183 13.62 -5.96 16.83
CA VAL A 183 14.60 -5.12 16.16
C VAL A 183 15.53 -6.12 15.49
N ASP A 184 15.04 -6.71 14.40
CA ASP A 184 15.76 -7.70 13.65
C ASP A 184 17.05 -7.02 13.20
N ALA A 185 18.15 -7.76 13.27
CA ALA A 185 19.51 -7.23 13.24
C ALA A 185 19.87 -6.41 11.98
N THR A 186 18.96 -6.27 11.02
CA THR A 186 18.99 -5.40 9.84
C THR A 186 19.00 -3.91 10.19
N ASN A 187 18.35 -3.51 11.29
CA ASN A 187 18.35 -2.12 11.75
C ASN A 187 19.71 -1.67 12.29
N SER A 188 20.61 -2.58 12.69
CA SER A 188 21.97 -2.17 13.08
C SER A 188 22.83 -1.78 11.88
N LEU A 189 22.66 -2.46 10.74
CA LEU A 189 23.43 -2.18 9.53
C LEU A 189 22.90 -0.93 8.82
N LEU A 190 21.58 -0.80 8.68
CA LEU A 190 20.98 0.41 8.09
C LEU A 190 21.20 1.63 8.99
N ALA A 191 21.06 1.52 10.31
CA ALA A 191 21.40 2.62 11.22
C ALA A 191 22.90 2.97 11.15
N SER A 192 23.80 1.99 11.09
CA SER A 192 25.24 2.25 10.94
C SER A 192 25.60 2.90 9.61
N ILE A 193 24.93 2.51 8.52
CA ILE A 193 25.11 3.09 7.18
C ILE A 193 24.56 4.53 7.15
N LEU A 194 23.39 4.77 7.74
CA LEU A 194 22.78 6.11 7.80
C LEU A 194 23.59 7.05 8.71
N LEU A 195 24.03 6.60 9.88
CA LEU A 195 24.87 7.41 10.79
C LEU A 195 26.21 7.78 10.14
N LYS A 196 26.85 6.85 9.41
CA LYS A 196 28.06 7.16 8.61
C LYS A 196 27.78 8.11 7.44
N ARG A 197 26.63 7.98 6.79
CA ARG A 197 26.22 8.84 5.66
C ARG A 197 25.94 10.28 6.09
N TYR A 198 25.45 10.48 7.31
CA TYR A 198 25.15 11.79 7.88
C TYR A 198 26.23 12.32 8.84
N GLY A 199 27.34 11.59 9.03
CA GLY A 199 28.47 12.04 9.85
C GLY A 199 28.18 12.14 11.34
N ILE A 200 27.26 11.32 11.85
CA ILE A 200 26.79 11.35 13.25
C ILE A 200 27.56 10.33 14.12
N ALA A 201 28.54 9.62 13.55
CA ALA A 201 29.41 8.67 14.23
C ALA A 201 30.89 8.93 13.94
#